data_AF-A0A200IKL1-F1
#
_entry.id   AF-A0A200IKL1-F1
#
_cell.length_a   1.000
_cell.length_b   1.000
_cell.length_c   1.000
_cell.angle_alpha   90.00
_cell.angle_beta   90.00
_cell.angle_gamma   90.00
#
_symmetry.space_group_name_H-M   'P 1'
#
loop_
_entity.id
_entity.type
_entity.pdbx_description
1 polymer ?
#
loop_
_entity_poly.entity_id
_entity_poly.type
_entity_poly.pdbx_seq_one_letter_code
_entity_poly.pdbx_strand_id
1 'polypeptide(L)' 'MVILMLLIMAVTYGVNFFLFRYLNKRPKIDVVERLSMLLGVNMSVLFFDGILLFIGKLLIETVEIIE' A
#
# COMPACT_ATOMS: atom_id res chain seq x y z
N MET A 1 7.97 -10.25 11.60
CA MET A 1 8.17 -9.55 10.31
C MET A 1 7.47 -10.21 9.11
N VAL A 2 7.55 -11.53 8.91
CA VAL A 2 6.94 -12.21 7.74
C VAL A 2 5.43 -11.97 7.61
N ILE A 3 4.67 -12.06 8.72
CA ILE A 3 3.22 -11.80 8.72
C ILE A 3 2.91 -10.35 8.30
N LEU A 4 3.70 -9.38 8.77
CA LEU A 4 3.55 -7.97 8.39
C LEU A 4 3.82 -7.76 6.89
N MET A 5 4.85 -8.42 6.35
CA MET A 5 5.11 -8.41 4.90
C MET A 5 3.97 -9.01 4.09
N LEU A 6 3.38 -10.14 4.54
CA LEU A 6 2.22 -10.74 3.87
C LEU A 6 1.00 -9.82 3.90
N LEU A 7 0.77 -9.14 5.03
CA LEU A 7 -0.31 -8.15 5.17
C LEU A 7 -0.11 -6.98 4.20
N ILE A 8 1.09 -6.38 4.20
CA ILE A 8 1.46 -5.30 3.27
C ILE A 8 1.25 -5.75 1.82
N MET A 9 1.75 -6.92 1.46
CA MET A 9 1.58 -7.48 0.12
C MET A 9 0.10 -7.64 -0.25
N ALA A 10 -0.71 -8.20 0.65
CA ALA A 10 -2.14 -8.37 0.41
C ALA A 10 -2.86 -7.02 0.20
N VAL A 11 -2.52 -6.00 1.00
CA VAL A 11 -3.07 -4.65 0.85
C VAL A 11 -2.66 -4.05 -0.50
N THR A 12 -1.38 -4.11 -0.85
CA THR A 12 -0.84 -3.54 -2.09
C THR A 12 -1.47 -4.17 -3.33
N TYR A 13 -1.59 -5.51 -3.38
CA TYR A 13 -2.27 -6.18 -4.48
C TYR A 13 -3.77 -5.90 -4.49
N GLY A 14 -4.42 -5.85 -3.32
CA GLY A 14 -5.84 -5.52 -3.19
C GLY A 14 -6.15 -4.15 -3.75
N VAL A 15 -5.43 -3.12 -3.31
CA VAL A 15 -5.60 -1.73 -3.77
C VAL A 15 -5.38 -1.62 -5.28
N ASN A 16 -4.31 -2.24 -5.80
CA ASN A 16 -4.05 -2.24 -7.24
C ASN A 16 -5.14 -2.97 -8.05
N PHE A 17 -5.70 -4.06 -7.52
CA PHE A 17 -6.83 -4.76 -8.14
C PHE A 17 -8.08 -3.88 -8.20
N PHE A 18 -8.41 -3.19 -7.11
CA PHE A 18 -9.54 -2.25 -7.07
C PHE A 18 -9.35 -1.09 -8.03
N LEU A 19 -8.15 -0.52 -8.08
CA LEU A 19 -7.81 0.56 -9.01
C LEU A 19 -7.95 0.11 -10.47
N PHE A 20 -7.43 -1.07 -10.81
CA PHE A 20 -7.58 -1.64 -12.14
C PHE A 20 -9.05 -1.83 -12.51
N ARG A 21 -9.86 -2.40 -11.61
CA ARG A 21 -11.30 -2.60 -11.82
C ARG A 21 -12.04 -1.26 -11.96
N TYR A 22 -11.66 -0.24 -11.19
CA TYR A 22 -12.23 1.10 -11.26
C TYR A 22 -11.94 1.77 -12.61
N LEU A 23 -10.69 1.75 -13.06
CA LEU A 23 -10.27 2.34 -14.32
C LEU A 23 -10.92 1.63 -15.53
N ASN A 24 -11.05 0.31 -15.50
CA ASN A 24 -11.72 -0.44 -16.57
C ASN A 24 -13.21 -0.12 -16.70
N LYS A 25 -13.87 0.33 -15.63
CA LYS A 25 -15.26 0.82 -15.70
C LYS A 25 -15.38 2.23 -16.27
N ARG A 26 -14.26 2.93 -16.46
CA ARG A 26 -14.20 4.34 -16.89
C ARG A 26 -13.26 4.49 -18.10
N PRO A 27 -13.60 3.91 -19.27
CA PRO A 27 -12.72 3.94 -20.44
C PRO A 27 -12.52 5.33 -21.05
N LYS A 28 -13.32 6.33 -20.65
CA LYS A 28 -13.24 7.72 -21.13
C LYS A 28 -12.33 8.62 -20.28
N ILE A 29 -11.68 8.09 -19.25
CA ILE A 29 -10.73 8.85 -18.43
C ILE A 29 -9.54 9.26 -19.30
N ASP A 30 -9.11 10.51 -19.15
CA ASP A 30 -7.94 11.03 -19.85
C ASP A 30 -6.65 10.30 -19.44
N VAL A 31 -5.69 10.19 -20.36
CA VAL A 31 -4.46 9.44 -20.12
C VAL A 31 -3.66 10.04 -18.95
N VAL A 32 -3.62 11.37 -18.84
CA VAL A 32 -2.91 12.05 -17.74
C VAL A 32 -3.59 11.78 -16.41
N GLU A 33 -4.92 11.83 -16.39
CA GLU A 33 -5.72 11.54 -15.19
C GLU A 33 -5.53 10.08 -14.76
N ARG A 34 -5.52 9.13 -15.71
CA ARG A 34 -5.24 7.72 -15.45
C ARG A 34 -3.87 7.50 -14.85
N LEU A 35 -2.83 8.13 -15.42
CA LEU A 35 -1.47 8.05 -14.90
C LEU A 35 -1.35 8.68 -13.52
N SER A 36 -2.02 9.82 -13.30
CA SER A 36 -2.06 10.50 -12.00
C SER A 36 -2.68 9.61 -10.93
N MET A 37 -3.78 8.89 -11.24
CA MET A 37 -4.36 7.91 -10.31
C MET A 37 -3.44 6.73 -10.04
N LEU A 38 -2.80 6.15 -11.06
CA LEU A 38 -1.87 5.04 -10.89
C LEU A 38 -0.68 5.42 -10.01
N LEU A 39 -0.10 6.60 -10.22
CA LEU A 39 1.00 7.12 -9.43
C LEU A 39 0.54 7.49 -8.02
N GLY A 40 -0.55 8.24 -7.90
CA GLY A 40 -1.07 8.72 -6.62
C GLY A 40 -1.44 7.58 -5.67
N VAL A 41 -2.12 6.55 -6.20
CA VAL A 41 -2.49 5.37 -5.41
C VAL A 41 -1.25 4.57 -5.00
N ASN A 42 -0.31 4.30 -5.92
CA ASN A 42 0.90 3.57 -5.55
C ASN A 42 1.77 4.32 -4.54
N MET A 43 1.89 5.64 -4.65
CA MET A 43 2.63 6.45 -3.68
C MET A 43 1.93 6.46 -2.31
N SER A 44 0.60 6.48 -2.29
CA SER A 44 -0.17 6.40 -1.04
C SER A 44 0.00 5.04 -0.35
N VAL A 45 0.01 3.96 -1.13
CA VAL A 45 0.28 2.60 -0.61
C VAL A 45 1.70 2.51 -0.06
N LEU A 46 2.72 2.98 -0.81
CA LEU A 46 4.11 2.99 -0.35
C LEU A 46 4.29 3.79 0.95
N PHE A 47 3.60 4.92 1.07
CA PHE A 47 3.61 5.72 2.30
C PHE A 47 3.00 4.96 3.48
N PHE A 48 1.87 4.29 3.26
CA PHE A 48 1.22 3.47 4.28
C PHE A 48 2.09 2.27 4.69
N ASP A 49 2.74 1.61 3.73
CA ASP A 49 3.68 0.52 3.99
C ASP A 49 4.84 1.01 4.86
N GLY A 50 5.37 2.21 4.60
CA GLY A 50 6.39 2.86 5.43
C GLY A 50 5.93 3.06 6.88
N ILE A 51 4.71 3.53 7.10
CA ILE A 51 4.14 3.70 8.44
C ILE A 51 4.01 2.35 9.15
N LEU A 52 3.48 1.33 8.47
CA LEU A 52 3.30 0.00 9.04
C LEU A 52 4.63 -0.65 9.43
N LEU A 53 5.64 -0.56 8.56
CA LEU A 53 6.98 -1.06 8.85
C LEU A 53 7.63 -0.29 9.99
N PHE A 54 7.46 1.03 10.04
CA PHE A 54 7.97 1.86 11.12
C PHE A 54 7.37 1.48 12.48
N ILE A 55 6.04 1.41 12.58
CA ILE A 55 5.34 0.98 13.80
C ILE A 55 5.73 -0.45 14.17
N GLY A 56 5.74 -1.36 13.19
CA GLY A 56 6.13 -2.75 13.40
C GLY A 56 7.54 -2.88 13.96
N LYS A 57 8.48 -2.05 13.50
CA LYS A 57 9.84 -1.99 14.03
C LYS A 57 9.85 -1.48 15.48
N LEU A 58 9.17 -0.37 15.77
CA LEU A 58 9.10 0.19 17.13
C LEU A 58 8.53 -0.81 18.14
N LEU A 59 7.50 -1.57 17.77
CA LEU A 59 6.92 -2.59 18.63
C LEU A 59 7.89 -3.73 18.91
N ILE A 60 8.65 -4.19 17.91
CA ILE A 60 9.68 -5.24 18.10
C ILE A 60 10.77 -4.75 19.04
N GLU A 61 11.34 -3.56 18.79
CA GLU A 61 12.38 -2.97 19.65
C GLU A 61 11.87 -2.77 21.09
N THR A 62 10.61 -2.35 21.26
CA THR A 62 10.01 -2.17 22.59
C THR A 62 9.86 -3.50 23.33
N VAL A 63 9.47 -4.58 22.66
CA VAL A 63 9.34 -5.91 23.27
C VAL A 63 10.72 -6.44 23.67
N GLU A 64 11.74 -6.31 22.81
CA GLU A 64 13.13 -6.72 23.12
C GLU A 64 13.77 -5.96 24.29
N ILE A 65 13.26 -4.77 24.64
CA ILE A 65 13.74 -3.99 25.80
C ILE A 65 13.05 -4.43 27.11
N ILE A 66 11.86 -5.03 27.01
CA ILE A 66 11.02 -5.42 28.17
C ILE A 66 11.26 -6.88 28.58
N GLU A 67 11.64 -7.76 27.64
CA GLU A 67 12.19 -9.11 27.92
C GLU A 67 13.69 -9.08 28.24
#